data_AF-A0A834QUJ8-F1
#
_entry.id   AF-A0A834QUJ8-F1
#
_cell.length_a   1.000
_cell.length_b   1.000
_cell.length_c   1.000
_cell.angle_alpha   90.00
_cell.angle_beta   90.00
_cell.angle_gamma   90.00
#
_symmetry.space_group_name_H-M   'P 1'
#
loop_
_entity.id
_entity.type
_entity.pdbx_description
1 polymer ?
#
loop_
_entity_poly.entity_id
_entity_poly.type
_entity_poly.pdbx_seq_one_letter_code
_entity_poly.pdbx_strand_id
1 'polypeptide(L)'
;MQAMARMAAMKDRQQKDISEYNLEIRELERLYDLEAKLKSFLHVKLKDRMELEEDAKKKEALKTKRQRKNSKGESFESYQVAHLRLMKLVEDGNLSQLIEDFLAKEEKNFARFTYIMELNNDMEMMNKKTQGIQDEITHLRSQQQSSHDDSRSVLKELEEKLRKTTEEANMYEDKNRELRKTLEHLKTLVENLFKKINCDASKILVQLGETGKVTDSNLSQYFSLIEKKTNDLLLLEAYMRMQEMDMDTEPPPPFLNPFWGGSALVKLPEPLKVTPPLLRTDPFSDKIEDMEQPLDHGSLRQLVLDNYAQKEVDGPTASPSEARGRRDQPKE
;
A
#
# COMPACT_ATOMS: atom_id res chain seq x y z
N MET A 1 17.80 8.39 -18.06
CA MET A 1 16.87 7.54 -17.27
C MET A 1 17.30 7.39 -15.80
N GLN A 2 18.57 7.11 -15.50
CA GLN A 2 19.06 6.91 -14.11
C GLN A 2 19.00 8.16 -13.19
N ALA A 3 19.20 9.37 -13.74
CA ALA A 3 19.09 10.63 -12.99
C ALA A 3 17.62 10.94 -12.59
N MET A 4 16.66 10.66 -13.47
CA MET A 4 15.24 10.80 -13.17
C MET A 4 14.79 9.82 -12.07
N ALA A 5 15.31 8.58 -12.08
CA ALA A 5 15.05 7.60 -11.03
C ALA A 5 15.63 8.02 -9.66
N ARG A 6 16.85 8.61 -9.64
CA ARG A 6 17.43 9.15 -8.40
C ARG A 6 16.68 10.37 -7.87
N MET A 7 16.25 11.28 -8.76
CA MET A 7 15.42 12.42 -8.36
C MET A 7 14.05 11.98 -7.84
N ALA A 8 13.42 10.97 -8.46
CA ALA A 8 12.17 10.39 -7.98
C ALA A 8 12.33 9.73 -6.61
N ALA A 9 13.38 8.93 -6.40
CA ALA A 9 13.65 8.29 -5.10
C ALA A 9 13.96 9.32 -3.99
N MET A 10 14.70 10.39 -4.30
CA MET A 10 14.93 11.50 -3.37
C MET A 10 13.63 12.23 -3.03
N LYS A 11 12.78 12.49 -4.03
CA LYS A 11 11.49 13.14 -3.83
C LYS A 11 10.54 12.29 -3.00
N ASP A 12 10.50 10.97 -3.23
CA ASP A 12 9.68 10.04 -2.44
C ASP A 12 10.17 9.93 -0.99
N ARG A 13 11.50 9.94 -0.78
CA ARG A 13 12.07 9.94 0.57
C ARG A 13 11.74 11.24 1.30
N GLN A 14 11.93 12.37 0.64
CA GLN A 14 11.57 13.68 1.18
C GLN A 14 10.06 13.79 1.47
N GLN A 15 9.21 13.22 0.61
CA GLN A 15 7.76 13.18 0.84
C GLN A 15 7.38 12.31 2.04
N LYS A 16 8.07 11.18 2.24
CA LYS A 16 7.89 10.33 3.44
C LYS A 16 8.32 11.07 4.69
N ASP A 17 9.50 11.67 4.70
CA ASP A 17 10.02 12.43 5.85
C ASP A 17 9.06 13.59 6.22
N ILE A 18 8.50 14.29 5.22
CA ILE A 18 7.47 15.33 5.44
C ILE A 18 6.19 14.73 6.03
N SER A 19 5.76 13.56 5.54
CA SER A 19 4.54 12.91 6.05
C SER A 19 4.69 12.40 7.49
N GLU A 20 5.87 11.89 7.84
CA GLU A 20 6.22 11.45 9.19
C GLU A 20 6.29 12.65 10.14
N TYR A 21 6.98 13.72 9.74
CA TYR A 21 7.04 14.97 10.51
C TYR A 21 5.65 15.58 10.77
N ASN A 22 4.78 15.59 9.75
CA ASN A 22 3.41 16.08 9.90
C ASN A 22 2.51 15.17 10.76
N LEU A 23 2.86 13.89 10.90
CA LEU A 23 2.19 12.97 11.81
C LEU A 23 2.61 13.26 13.26
N GLU A 24 3.92 13.39 13.49
CA GLU A 24 4.51 13.70 14.79
C GLU A 24 4.00 15.05 15.34
N ILE A 25 3.94 16.09 14.49
CA ILE A 25 3.35 17.38 14.88
C ILE A 25 1.90 17.22 15.33
N ARG A 26 1.07 16.49 14.57
CA ARG A 26 -0.34 16.29 14.93
C ARG A 26 -0.51 15.52 16.23
N GLU A 27 0.38 14.58 16.50
CA GLU A 27 0.37 13.83 17.75
C GLU A 27 0.81 14.69 18.94
N LEU A 28 1.84 15.53 18.76
CA LEU A 28 2.27 16.52 19.76
C LEU A 28 1.19 17.57 20.05
N GLU A 29 0.52 18.09 19.03
CA GLU A 29 -0.62 19.01 19.19
C GLU A 29 -1.76 18.37 19.99
N ARG A 30 -2.07 17.10 19.69
CA ARG A 30 -3.10 16.35 20.44
C ARG A 30 -2.71 16.17 21.91
N LEU A 31 -1.45 15.87 22.20
CA LEU A 31 -0.94 15.74 23.57
C LEU A 31 -1.02 17.08 24.32
N TYR A 32 -0.61 18.17 23.67
CA TYR A 32 -0.69 19.52 24.22
C TYR A 32 -2.14 19.91 24.55
N ASP A 33 -3.09 19.66 23.65
CA ASP A 33 -4.51 19.93 23.88
C ASP A 33 -5.08 19.14 25.06
N LEU A 34 -4.66 17.89 25.22
CA LEU A 34 -5.07 17.05 26.35
C LEU A 34 -4.52 17.60 27.66
N GLU A 35 -3.23 17.94 27.70
CA GLU A 35 -2.58 18.52 28.88
C GLU A 35 -3.18 19.88 29.25
N ALA A 36 -3.43 20.75 28.27
CA ALA A 36 -4.05 22.05 28.47
C ALA A 36 -5.46 21.92 29.06
N LYS A 37 -6.28 21.00 28.54
CA LYS A 37 -7.62 20.70 29.08
C LYS A 37 -7.53 20.17 30.51
N LEU A 38 -6.62 19.23 30.79
CA LEU A 38 -6.42 18.69 32.13
C LEU A 38 -6.01 19.79 33.12
N LYS A 39 -5.06 20.66 32.73
CA LYS A 39 -4.59 21.78 33.54
C LYS A 39 -5.71 22.78 33.81
N SER A 40 -6.54 23.12 32.81
CA SER A 40 -7.70 23.98 33.01
C SER A 40 -8.74 23.37 33.95
N PHE A 41 -9.00 22.07 33.82
CA PHE A 41 -9.95 21.35 34.65
C PHE A 41 -9.48 21.31 36.11
N LEU A 42 -8.20 21.03 36.32
CA LEU A 42 -7.60 21.00 37.64
C LEU A 42 -7.62 22.40 38.28
N HIS A 43 -7.31 23.44 37.50
CA HIS A 43 -7.35 24.83 37.99
C HIS A 43 -8.76 25.24 38.46
N VAL A 44 -9.79 24.94 37.67
CA VAL A 44 -11.20 25.22 38.04
C VAL A 44 -11.59 24.44 39.31
N LYS A 45 -11.31 23.13 39.36
CA LYS A 45 -11.66 22.30 40.52
C LYS A 45 -10.95 22.68 41.82
N LEU A 46 -9.68 23.10 41.72
CA LEU A 46 -8.90 23.51 42.89
C LEU A 46 -9.34 24.90 43.40
N LYS A 47 -9.68 25.82 42.48
CA LYS A 47 -10.16 27.15 42.84
C LYS A 47 -11.50 27.10 43.58
N ASP A 48 -12.48 26.34 43.05
CA ASP A 48 -13.79 26.19 43.69
C ASP A 48 -13.68 25.56 45.09
N ARG A 49 -12.77 24.59 45.27
CA ARG A 49 -12.55 23.94 46.57
C ARG A 49 -11.95 24.90 47.61
N MET A 50 -11.03 25.77 47.19
CA MET A 50 -10.40 26.76 48.08
C MET A 50 -11.39 27.85 48.50
N GLU A 51 -12.21 28.34 47.58
CA GLU A 51 -13.26 29.33 47.89
C GLU A 51 -14.33 28.76 48.81
N LEU A 52 -14.74 27.50 48.60
CA LEU A 52 -15.69 26.80 49.48
C LEU A 52 -15.12 26.56 50.89
N GLU A 53 -13.82 26.26 51.01
CA GLU A 53 -13.17 26.07 52.31
C GLU A 53 -13.08 27.39 53.10
N GLU A 54 -12.75 28.49 52.43
CA GLU A 54 -12.72 29.82 53.04
C GLU A 54 -14.12 30.30 53.49
N ASP A 55 -15.15 30.03 52.68
CA ASP A 55 -16.54 30.33 53.05
C ASP A 55 -17.05 29.46 54.20
N ALA A 56 -16.62 28.20 54.28
CA ALA A 56 -16.92 27.33 55.41
C ALA A 56 -16.28 27.86 56.71
N LYS A 57 -15.00 28.26 56.67
CA LYS A 57 -14.30 28.85 57.83
C LYS A 57 -14.95 30.15 58.30
N LYS A 58 -15.35 31.03 57.38
CA LYS A 58 -16.07 32.27 57.71
C LYS A 58 -17.44 31.99 58.33
N LYS A 59 -18.20 31.03 57.80
CA LYS A 59 -19.51 30.62 58.35
C LYS A 59 -19.39 30.00 59.75
N GLU A 60 -18.39 29.15 60.00
CA GLU A 60 -18.07 28.59 61.31
C GLU A 60 -17.74 29.68 62.34
N ALA A 61 -16.89 30.66 61.98
CA ALA A 61 -16.54 31.78 62.84
C ALA A 61 -17.73 32.71 63.17
N LEU A 62 -18.68 32.86 62.23
CA LEU A 62 -19.91 33.61 62.44
C LEU A 62 -20.92 32.85 63.33
N LYS A 63 -21.04 31.53 63.16
CA LYS A 63 -21.91 30.67 63.98
C LYS A 63 -21.45 30.63 65.44
N THR A 64 -20.15 30.46 65.68
CA THR A 64 -19.57 30.45 67.04
C THR A 64 -19.74 31.80 67.76
N LYS A 65 -19.63 32.93 67.04
CA LYS A 65 -19.94 34.27 67.59
C LYS A 65 -21.43 34.48 67.90
N ARG A 66 -22.34 33.96 67.07
CA ARG A 66 -23.80 34.04 67.30
C ARG A 66 -24.25 33.14 68.45
N GLN A 67 -23.73 31.92 68.54
CA GLN A 67 -24.09 31.00 69.63
C GLN A 67 -23.66 31.51 71.01
N ARG A 68 -22.49 32.15 71.13
CA ARG A 68 -22.05 32.77 72.40
C ARG A 68 -22.94 33.93 72.87
N LYS A 69 -23.69 34.57 71.97
CA LYS A 69 -24.57 35.70 72.29
C LYS A 69 -25.98 35.24 72.71
N ASN A 70 -26.42 34.06 72.26
CA ASN A 70 -27.76 33.52 72.54
C ASN A 70 -27.78 32.50 73.69
N SER A 71 -26.65 31.88 74.07
CA SER A 71 -26.65 30.76 75.03
C SER A 71 -26.83 31.12 76.51
N LYS A 72 -26.88 32.41 76.88
CA LYS A 72 -26.98 32.81 78.31
C LYS A 72 -28.42 32.92 78.84
N GLY A 73 -29.45 32.84 77.98
CA GLY A 73 -30.85 33.01 78.38
C GLY A 73 -31.80 31.85 78.06
N GLU A 74 -31.48 30.96 77.12
CA GLU A 74 -32.44 29.95 76.62
C GLU A 74 -32.40 28.61 77.41
N SER A 75 -31.50 28.46 78.38
CA SER A 75 -31.11 27.13 78.87
C SER A 75 -31.83 26.62 80.12
N PHE A 76 -32.75 27.36 80.75
CA PHE A 76 -33.45 26.85 81.94
C PHE A 76 -34.96 26.86 81.77
N GLU A 77 -35.55 27.99 81.35
CA GLU A 77 -36.98 28.09 81.07
C GLU A 77 -37.41 27.12 79.95
N SER A 78 -36.58 26.91 78.92
CA SER A 78 -36.87 25.95 77.84
C SER A 78 -36.94 24.50 78.35
N TYR A 79 -36.03 24.11 79.25
CA TYR A 79 -36.03 22.77 79.85
C TYR A 79 -37.21 22.57 80.80
N GLN A 80 -37.58 23.59 81.56
CA GLN A 80 -38.75 23.54 82.43
C GLN A 80 -40.05 23.40 81.62
N VAL A 81 -40.16 24.14 80.49
CA VAL A 81 -41.28 24.02 79.56
C VAL A 81 -41.31 22.63 78.90
N ALA A 82 -40.17 22.08 78.48
CA ALA A 82 -40.09 20.74 77.92
C ALA A 82 -40.48 19.66 78.95
N HIS A 83 -40.02 19.80 80.19
CA HIS A 83 -40.37 18.90 81.28
C HIS A 83 -41.88 18.95 81.61
N LEU A 84 -42.47 20.14 81.69
CA LEU A 84 -43.92 20.29 81.88
C LEU A 84 -44.73 19.71 80.71
N ARG A 85 -44.22 19.78 79.48
CA ARG A 85 -44.85 19.15 78.31
C ARG A 85 -44.77 17.62 78.37
N LEU A 86 -43.64 17.07 78.79
CA LEU A 86 -43.49 15.63 79.02
C LEU A 86 -44.43 15.16 80.12
N MET A 87 -44.54 15.89 81.23
CA MET A 87 -45.47 15.58 82.31
C MET A 87 -46.95 15.66 81.89
N LYS A 88 -47.30 16.52 80.93
CA LYS A 88 -48.67 16.58 80.36
C LYS A 88 -48.99 15.41 79.42
N LEU A 89 -47.98 14.81 78.79
CA LEU A 89 -48.15 13.66 77.89
C LEU A 89 -48.26 12.33 78.65
N VAL A 90 -47.73 12.27 79.87
CA VAL A 90 -47.84 11.12 80.75
C VAL A 90 -49.15 11.23 81.53
N GLU A 91 -50.25 10.71 80.98
CA GLU A 91 -51.57 10.73 81.63
C GLU A 91 -51.59 9.96 82.97
N ASP A 92 -50.68 8.98 83.16
CA ASP A 92 -50.62 8.09 84.32
C ASP A 92 -49.53 8.42 85.36
N GLY A 93 -48.83 9.57 85.23
CA GLY A 93 -47.81 10.03 86.18
C GLY A 93 -46.47 9.26 86.24
N ASN A 94 -46.31 8.14 85.52
CA ASN A 94 -45.08 7.33 85.53
C ASN A 94 -44.13 7.65 84.37
N LEU A 95 -43.23 8.62 84.60
CA LEU A 95 -42.22 9.05 83.61
C LEU A 95 -41.29 7.90 83.18
N SER A 96 -40.96 6.96 84.08
CA SER A 96 -40.09 5.82 83.77
C SER A 96 -40.66 4.90 82.70
N GLN A 97 -41.98 4.67 82.70
CA GLN A 97 -42.64 3.81 81.72
C GLN A 97 -42.68 4.47 80.34
N LEU A 98 -42.87 5.79 80.26
CA LEU A 98 -42.78 6.53 78.99
C LEU A 98 -41.36 6.45 78.40
N ILE A 99 -40.33 6.51 79.24
CA ILE A 99 -38.93 6.38 78.80
C ILE A 99 -38.67 4.96 78.27
N GLU A 100 -39.13 3.92 78.97
CA GLU A 100 -39.00 2.54 78.51
C GLU A 100 -39.75 2.29 77.19
N ASP A 101 -40.97 2.79 77.05
CA ASP A 101 -41.75 2.69 75.81
C ASP A 101 -41.10 3.47 74.66
N PHE A 102 -40.50 4.63 74.95
CA PHE A 102 -39.76 5.41 73.98
C PHE A 102 -38.49 4.67 73.53
N LEU A 103 -37.71 4.13 74.47
CA LEU A 103 -36.51 3.34 74.17
C LEU A 103 -36.87 2.09 73.33
N ALA A 104 -37.94 1.38 73.69
CA ALA A 104 -38.40 0.22 72.92
C ALA A 104 -38.87 0.60 71.50
N LYS A 105 -39.48 1.78 71.33
CA LYS A 105 -39.84 2.33 70.00
C LYS A 105 -38.60 2.77 69.23
N GLU A 106 -37.63 3.40 69.91
CA GLU A 106 -36.37 3.84 69.32
C GLU A 106 -35.55 2.65 68.84
N GLU A 107 -35.43 1.58 69.63
CA GLU A 107 -34.72 0.36 69.24
C GLU A 107 -35.36 -0.31 68.02
N LYS A 108 -36.70 -0.37 67.97
CA LYS A 108 -37.43 -0.85 66.77
C LYS A 108 -37.20 0.06 65.57
N ASN A 109 -37.12 1.37 65.78
CA ASN A 109 -36.87 2.33 64.70
C ASN A 109 -35.42 2.21 64.19
N PHE A 110 -34.46 2.03 65.08
CA PHE A 110 -33.06 1.78 64.75
C PHE A 110 -32.91 0.50 63.95
N ALA A 111 -33.52 -0.60 64.38
CA ALA A 111 -33.51 -1.86 63.63
C ALA A 111 -34.11 -1.70 62.23
N ARG A 112 -35.21 -0.93 62.08
CA ARG A 112 -35.80 -0.63 60.77
C ARG A 112 -34.88 0.22 59.90
N PHE A 113 -34.24 1.24 60.47
CA PHE A 113 -33.32 2.09 59.73
C PHE A 113 -32.11 1.30 59.23
N THR A 114 -31.54 0.44 60.08
CA THR A 114 -30.45 -0.46 59.70
C THR A 114 -30.87 -1.39 58.57
N TYR A 115 -32.06 -2.00 58.67
CA TYR A 115 -32.58 -2.87 57.61
C TYR A 115 -32.79 -2.12 56.29
N ILE A 116 -33.35 -0.90 56.33
CA ILE A 116 -33.51 -0.07 55.13
C ILE A 116 -32.15 0.29 54.52
N MET A 117 -31.15 0.58 55.34
CA MET A 117 -29.79 0.87 54.89
C MET A 117 -29.14 -0.35 54.22
N GLU A 118 -29.28 -1.54 54.80
CA GLU A 118 -28.81 -2.79 54.21
C GLU A 118 -29.49 -3.06 52.87
N LEU A 119 -30.82 -2.93 52.80
CA LEU A 119 -31.55 -3.08 51.55
C LEU A 119 -31.12 -2.07 50.47
N ASN A 120 -30.86 -0.82 50.84
CA ASN A 120 -30.38 0.19 49.90
C ASN A 120 -28.98 -0.14 49.40
N ASN A 121 -28.10 -0.64 50.26
CA ASN A 121 -26.76 -1.09 49.87
C ASN A 121 -26.83 -2.29 48.92
N ASP A 122 -27.69 -3.27 49.22
CA ASP A 122 -27.95 -4.41 48.34
C ASP A 122 -28.51 -3.96 46.98
N MET A 123 -29.44 -3.01 46.97
CA MET A 123 -29.98 -2.42 45.74
C MET A 123 -28.90 -1.72 44.92
N GLU A 124 -28.02 -0.94 45.57
CA GLU A 124 -26.90 -0.28 44.89
C GLU A 124 -25.91 -1.32 44.31
N MET A 125 -25.62 -2.38 45.06
CA MET A 125 -24.78 -3.48 44.59
C MET A 125 -25.39 -4.18 43.37
N MET A 126 -26.69 -4.47 43.40
CA MET A 126 -27.37 -5.11 42.26
C MET A 126 -27.43 -4.19 41.04
N ASN A 127 -27.65 -2.89 41.24
CA ASN A 127 -27.59 -1.91 40.15
C ASN A 127 -26.19 -1.83 39.53
N LYS A 128 -25.12 -1.83 40.34
CA LYS A 128 -23.74 -1.88 39.84
C LYS A 128 -23.46 -3.16 39.05
N LYS A 129 -23.91 -4.32 39.54
CA LYS A 129 -23.78 -5.60 38.80
C LYS A 129 -24.55 -5.55 37.48
N THR A 130 -25.77 -5.03 37.50
CA THR A 130 -26.60 -4.90 36.30
C THR A 130 -25.93 -3.99 35.27
N GLN A 131 -25.39 -2.84 35.71
CA GLN A 131 -24.64 -1.95 34.85
C GLN A 131 -23.39 -2.62 34.29
N GLY A 132 -22.62 -3.33 35.12
CA GLY A 132 -21.43 -4.06 34.65
C GLY A 132 -21.76 -5.12 33.59
N ILE A 133 -22.84 -5.88 33.78
CA ILE A 133 -23.31 -6.84 32.78
C ILE A 133 -23.76 -6.13 31.50
N GLN A 134 -24.47 -5.00 31.62
CA GLN A 134 -24.90 -4.23 30.46
C GLN A 134 -23.71 -3.68 29.66
N ASP A 135 -22.69 -3.17 30.35
CA ASP A 135 -21.46 -2.68 29.74
C ASP A 135 -20.72 -3.82 29.03
N GLU A 136 -20.61 -4.99 29.66
CA GLU A 136 -20.03 -6.19 29.05
C GLU A 136 -20.79 -6.64 27.79
N ILE A 137 -22.14 -6.62 27.82
CA ILE A 137 -22.97 -6.90 26.64
C ILE A 137 -22.67 -5.91 25.51
N THR A 138 -22.55 -4.61 25.83
CA THR A 138 -22.23 -3.60 24.80
C THR A 138 -20.83 -3.79 24.23
N HIS A 139 -19.85 -4.12 25.07
CA HIS A 139 -18.48 -4.43 24.66
C HIS A 139 -18.46 -5.64 23.72
N LEU A 140 -19.06 -6.77 24.11
CA LEU A 140 -19.13 -7.99 23.30
C LEU A 140 -19.84 -7.75 21.96
N ARG A 141 -20.92 -6.97 21.94
CA ARG A 141 -21.60 -6.60 20.69
C ARG A 141 -20.71 -5.76 19.78
N SER A 142 -19.97 -4.80 20.33
CA SER A 142 -19.04 -3.98 19.54
C SER A 142 -17.90 -4.81 18.95
N GLN A 143 -17.35 -5.73 19.74
CA GLN A 143 -16.29 -6.65 19.31
C GLN A 143 -16.80 -7.64 18.24
N GLN A 144 -18.02 -8.14 18.39
CA GLN A 144 -18.65 -8.99 17.39
C GLN A 144 -18.85 -8.23 16.06
N GLN A 145 -19.31 -6.98 16.14
CA GLN A 145 -19.52 -6.14 14.97
C GLN A 145 -18.19 -5.88 14.24
N SER A 146 -17.13 -5.51 14.96
CA SER A 146 -15.81 -5.28 14.35
C SER A 146 -15.27 -6.55 13.69
N SER A 147 -15.37 -7.70 14.37
CA SER A 147 -14.93 -8.99 13.82
C SER A 147 -15.72 -9.38 12.57
N HIS A 148 -17.02 -9.10 12.54
CA HIS A 148 -17.86 -9.34 11.38
C HIS A 148 -17.50 -8.41 10.21
N ASP A 149 -17.24 -7.14 10.48
CA ASP A 149 -16.84 -6.17 9.45
C ASP A 149 -15.45 -6.50 8.87
N ASP A 150 -14.50 -6.91 9.72
CA ASP A 150 -13.19 -7.42 9.29
C ASP A 150 -13.35 -8.66 8.41
N SER A 151 -14.13 -9.66 8.86
CA SER A 151 -14.39 -10.88 8.09
C SER A 151 -15.05 -10.57 6.74
N ARG A 152 -16.01 -9.63 6.72
CA ARG A 152 -16.67 -9.19 5.50
C ARG A 152 -15.71 -8.47 4.54
N SER A 153 -14.78 -7.67 5.06
CA SER A 153 -13.77 -7.01 4.24
C SER A 153 -12.83 -8.02 3.58
N VAL A 154 -12.38 -9.03 4.34
CA VAL A 154 -11.55 -10.13 3.83
C VAL A 154 -12.28 -10.95 2.78
N LEU A 155 -13.56 -11.28 3.01
CA LEU A 155 -14.38 -11.99 2.04
C LEU A 155 -14.51 -11.22 0.72
N LYS A 156 -14.76 -9.90 0.78
CA LYS A 156 -14.81 -9.06 -0.43
C LYS A 156 -13.47 -9.04 -1.17
N GLU A 157 -12.36 -8.96 -0.45
CA GLU A 157 -11.03 -8.98 -1.07
C GLU A 157 -10.76 -10.34 -1.75
N LEU A 158 -11.15 -11.44 -1.12
CA LEU A 158 -11.02 -12.79 -1.68
C LEU A 158 -11.93 -12.98 -2.90
N GLU A 159 -13.17 -12.50 -2.86
CA GLU A 159 -14.09 -12.52 -4.00
C GLU A 159 -13.52 -11.73 -5.18
N GLU A 160 -12.94 -10.55 -4.93
CA GLU A 160 -12.34 -9.73 -5.98
C GLU A 160 -11.07 -10.39 -6.56
N LYS A 161 -10.24 -11.01 -5.71
CA LYS A 161 -9.09 -11.80 -6.18
C LYS A 161 -9.54 -12.98 -7.03
N LEU A 162 -10.55 -13.73 -6.58
CA LEU A 162 -11.14 -14.84 -7.32
C LEU A 162 -11.66 -14.37 -8.69
N ARG A 163 -12.40 -13.26 -8.71
CA ARG A 163 -12.93 -12.66 -9.94
C ARG A 163 -11.80 -12.32 -10.92
N LYS A 164 -10.77 -11.61 -10.47
CA LYS A 164 -9.61 -11.24 -11.30
C LYS A 164 -8.88 -12.47 -11.84
N THR A 165 -8.57 -13.44 -10.99
CA THR A 165 -7.89 -14.67 -11.41
C THR A 165 -8.73 -15.48 -12.40
N THR A 166 -10.06 -15.49 -12.23
CA THR A 166 -10.97 -16.16 -13.17
C THR A 166 -11.02 -15.42 -14.51
N GLU A 167 -11.09 -14.10 -14.50
CA GLU A 167 -11.02 -13.26 -15.72
C GLU A 167 -9.68 -13.49 -16.47
N GLU A 168 -8.55 -13.48 -15.75
CA GLU A 168 -7.23 -13.75 -16.32
C GLU A 168 -7.15 -15.18 -16.91
N ALA A 169 -7.63 -16.19 -16.18
CA ALA A 169 -7.66 -17.57 -16.66
C ALA A 169 -8.50 -17.71 -17.94
N ASN A 170 -9.68 -17.10 -17.97
CA ASN A 170 -10.54 -17.09 -19.16
C ASN A 170 -9.85 -16.40 -20.35
N MET A 171 -9.18 -15.27 -20.12
CA MET A 171 -8.41 -14.59 -21.17
C MET A 171 -7.27 -15.46 -21.72
N TYR A 172 -6.56 -16.21 -20.86
CA TYR A 172 -5.51 -17.13 -21.32
C TYR A 172 -6.09 -18.32 -22.07
N GLU A 173 -7.24 -18.85 -21.64
CA GLU A 173 -7.94 -19.92 -22.33
C GLU A 173 -8.40 -19.49 -23.73
N ASP A 174 -8.94 -18.27 -23.84
CA ASP A 174 -9.36 -17.66 -25.10
C ASP A 174 -8.18 -17.49 -26.06
N LYS A 175 -7.08 -16.90 -25.59
CA LYS A 175 -5.85 -16.77 -26.39
C LYS A 175 -5.31 -18.13 -26.83
N ASN A 176 -5.32 -19.12 -25.95
CA ASN A 176 -4.85 -20.47 -26.26
C ASN A 176 -5.78 -21.15 -27.28
N ARG A 177 -7.08 -20.91 -27.21
CA ARG A 177 -8.06 -21.37 -28.21
C ARG A 177 -7.81 -20.74 -29.59
N GLU A 178 -7.49 -19.45 -29.64
CA GLU A 178 -7.13 -18.77 -30.89
C GLU A 178 -5.82 -19.32 -31.46
N LEU A 179 -4.78 -19.45 -30.63
CA LEU A 179 -3.49 -20.04 -31.05
C LEU A 179 -3.65 -21.48 -31.55
N ARG A 180 -4.50 -22.29 -30.92
CA ARG A 180 -4.82 -23.63 -31.43
C ARG A 180 -5.47 -23.59 -32.82
N LYS A 181 -6.40 -22.65 -33.06
CA LYS A 181 -7.02 -22.50 -34.39
C LYS A 181 -6.01 -22.10 -35.46
N THR A 182 -5.12 -21.15 -35.15
CA THR A 182 -4.07 -20.72 -36.11
C THR A 182 -3.07 -21.84 -36.37
N LEU A 183 -2.72 -22.61 -35.34
CA LEU A 183 -1.83 -23.75 -35.45
C LEU A 183 -2.43 -24.88 -36.28
N GLU A 184 -3.73 -25.20 -36.09
CA GLU A 184 -4.43 -26.15 -36.96
C GLU A 184 -4.50 -25.67 -38.41
N HIS A 185 -4.77 -24.39 -38.64
CA HIS A 185 -4.73 -23.83 -39.99
C HIS A 185 -3.32 -23.98 -40.61
N LEU A 186 -2.27 -23.67 -39.85
CA LEU A 186 -0.89 -23.82 -40.30
C LEU A 186 -0.57 -25.27 -40.68
N LYS A 187 -0.97 -26.26 -39.87
CA LYS A 187 -0.80 -27.69 -40.20
C LYS A 187 -1.43 -28.04 -41.53
N THR A 188 -2.68 -27.60 -41.76
CA THR A 188 -3.37 -27.87 -43.03
C THR A 188 -2.65 -27.22 -44.23
N LEU A 189 -2.13 -25.99 -44.07
CA LEU A 189 -1.34 -25.33 -45.12
C LEU A 189 -0.03 -26.06 -45.41
N VAL A 190 0.66 -26.52 -44.37
CA VAL A 190 1.90 -27.31 -44.50
C VAL A 190 1.63 -28.64 -45.19
N GLU A 191 0.57 -29.35 -44.81
CA GLU A 191 0.15 -30.59 -45.49
C GLU A 191 -0.15 -30.34 -46.98
N ASN A 192 -0.86 -29.26 -47.30
CA ASN A 192 -1.18 -28.90 -48.67
C ASN A 192 0.08 -28.54 -49.48
N LEU A 193 0.98 -27.75 -48.89
CA LEU A 193 2.25 -27.38 -49.53
C LEU A 193 3.11 -28.61 -49.78
N PHE A 194 3.24 -29.49 -48.79
CA PHE A 194 4.00 -30.72 -48.86
C PHE A 194 3.53 -31.63 -50.02
N LYS A 195 2.20 -31.75 -50.19
CA LYS A 195 1.59 -32.45 -51.33
C LYS A 195 1.88 -31.75 -52.66
N LYS A 196 1.77 -30.41 -52.71
CA LYS A 196 1.92 -29.63 -53.95
C LYS A 196 3.34 -29.67 -54.52
N ILE A 197 4.37 -29.65 -53.66
CA ILE A 197 5.78 -29.71 -54.09
C ILE A 197 6.29 -31.14 -54.28
N ASN A 198 5.42 -32.15 -54.15
CA ASN A 198 5.76 -33.58 -54.20
C ASN A 198 6.97 -33.93 -53.31
N CYS A 199 6.96 -33.48 -52.06
CA CYS A 199 7.96 -33.90 -51.09
C CYS A 199 7.83 -35.39 -50.78
N ASP A 200 8.96 -36.09 -50.72
CA ASP A 200 8.99 -37.52 -50.42
C ASP A 200 8.71 -37.77 -48.93
N ALA A 201 7.48 -38.18 -48.62
CA ALA A 201 7.03 -38.49 -47.26
C ALA A 201 7.78 -39.69 -46.65
N SER A 202 8.47 -40.50 -47.46
CA SER A 202 9.09 -41.76 -47.02
C SER A 202 10.14 -41.53 -45.93
N LYS A 203 10.89 -40.42 -45.99
CA LYS A 203 11.88 -40.08 -44.95
C LYS A 203 11.24 -39.71 -43.61
N ILE A 204 10.10 -39.03 -43.65
CA ILE A 204 9.34 -38.64 -42.47
C ILE A 204 8.63 -39.87 -41.87
N LEU A 205 8.06 -40.73 -42.71
CA LEU A 205 7.40 -41.97 -42.29
C LEU A 205 8.37 -42.94 -41.58
N VAL A 206 9.60 -43.06 -42.10
CA VAL A 206 10.65 -43.92 -41.52
C VAL A 206 11.18 -43.36 -40.19
N GLN A 207 11.23 -42.04 -40.03
CA GLN A 207 11.75 -41.40 -38.81
C GLN A 207 10.71 -41.26 -37.68
N LEU A 208 9.41 -41.15 -37.99
CA LEU A 208 8.38 -40.85 -36.99
C LEU A 208 7.44 -42.01 -36.67
N GLY A 209 7.44 -43.09 -37.44
CA GLY A 209 6.75 -44.33 -37.08
C GLY A 209 5.22 -44.27 -36.94
N GLU A 210 4.52 -43.18 -37.29
CA GLU A 210 3.04 -43.13 -37.24
C GLU A 210 2.37 -42.18 -38.27
N THR A 211 1.26 -42.69 -38.83
CA THR A 211 0.16 -42.15 -39.68
C THR A 211 0.38 -41.11 -40.79
N GLY A 212 1.56 -40.52 -40.98
CA GLY A 212 1.81 -39.58 -42.09
C GLY A 212 0.97 -38.28 -42.04
N LYS A 213 0.37 -37.98 -40.88
CA LYS A 213 -0.34 -36.71 -40.60
C LYS A 213 0.60 -35.72 -39.90
N VAL A 214 0.40 -34.42 -40.14
CA VAL A 214 1.21 -33.38 -39.49
C VAL A 214 0.69 -33.13 -38.08
N THR A 215 1.54 -33.36 -37.07
CA THR A 215 1.31 -33.11 -35.64
C THR A 215 2.31 -32.07 -35.11
N ASP A 216 2.04 -31.49 -33.94
CA ASP A 216 2.85 -30.41 -33.35
C ASP A 216 4.32 -30.82 -33.20
N SER A 217 4.56 -32.08 -32.84
CA SER A 217 5.91 -32.62 -32.65
C SER A 217 6.67 -32.84 -33.97
N ASN A 218 5.97 -33.05 -35.08
CA ASN A 218 6.61 -33.35 -36.37
C ASN A 218 6.65 -32.15 -37.32
N LEU A 219 5.89 -31.08 -37.03
CA LEU A 219 5.76 -29.89 -37.86
C LEU A 219 7.13 -29.27 -38.23
N SER A 220 8.07 -29.23 -37.29
CA SER A 220 9.44 -28.75 -37.52
C SER A 220 10.19 -29.58 -38.58
N GLN A 221 10.03 -30.91 -38.54
CA GLN A 221 10.67 -31.82 -39.49
C GLN A 221 10.05 -31.70 -40.89
N TYR A 222 8.73 -31.49 -40.98
CA TYR A 222 8.06 -31.16 -42.23
C TYR A 222 8.61 -29.87 -42.84
N PHE A 223 8.83 -28.82 -42.03
CA PHE A 223 9.46 -27.58 -42.50
C PHE A 223 10.87 -27.81 -43.03
N SER A 224 11.72 -28.57 -42.32
CA SER A 224 13.08 -28.86 -42.79
C SER A 224 13.09 -29.60 -44.14
N LEU A 225 12.13 -30.50 -44.38
CA LEU A 225 12.06 -31.22 -45.64
C LEU A 225 11.54 -30.34 -46.78
N ILE A 226 10.54 -29.50 -46.51
CA ILE A 226 10.05 -28.48 -47.44
C ILE A 226 11.18 -27.52 -47.82
N GLU A 227 11.94 -27.04 -46.84
CA GLU A 227 13.09 -26.15 -47.04
C GLU A 227 14.14 -26.81 -47.94
N LYS A 228 14.53 -28.05 -47.64
CA LYS A 228 15.47 -28.80 -48.47
C LYS A 228 14.98 -28.93 -49.92
N LYS A 229 13.72 -29.35 -50.11
CA LYS A 229 13.16 -29.52 -51.45
C LYS A 229 13.06 -28.20 -52.21
N THR A 230 12.73 -27.12 -51.50
CA THR A 230 12.67 -25.77 -52.08
C THR A 230 14.06 -25.31 -52.51
N ASN A 231 15.08 -25.54 -51.70
CA ASN A 231 16.48 -25.25 -52.05
C ASN A 231 16.94 -26.06 -53.27
N ASP A 232 16.60 -27.35 -53.35
CA ASP A 232 16.91 -28.20 -54.51
C ASP A 232 16.24 -27.67 -55.80
N LEU A 233 14.97 -27.26 -55.71
CA LEU A 233 14.23 -26.66 -56.85
C LEU A 233 14.83 -25.32 -57.28
N LEU A 234 15.24 -24.48 -56.33
CA LEU A 234 15.92 -23.21 -56.63
C LEU A 234 17.27 -23.44 -57.33
N LEU A 235 18.02 -24.46 -56.90
CA LEU A 235 19.30 -24.81 -57.53
C LEU A 235 19.09 -25.30 -58.97
N LEU A 236 18.07 -26.13 -59.21
CA LEU A 236 17.70 -26.57 -60.56
C LEU A 236 17.30 -25.40 -61.46
N GLU A 237 16.53 -24.45 -60.94
CA GLU A 237 16.11 -23.27 -61.70
C GLU A 237 17.30 -22.36 -62.05
N ALA A 238 18.21 -22.13 -61.10
CA ALA A 238 19.44 -21.41 -61.33
C ALA A 238 20.28 -22.07 -62.42
N TYR A 239 20.40 -23.41 -62.39
CA TYR A 239 21.09 -24.17 -63.41
C TYR A 239 20.42 -24.06 -64.80
N MET A 240 19.09 -24.15 -64.87
CA MET A 240 18.35 -23.97 -66.13
C MET A 240 18.55 -22.57 -66.71
N ARG A 241 18.52 -21.51 -65.90
CA ARG A 241 18.81 -20.15 -66.36
C ARG A 241 20.24 -20.00 -66.90
N MET A 242 21.22 -20.61 -66.23
CA MET A 242 22.59 -20.62 -66.73
C MET A 242 22.69 -21.34 -68.09
N GLN A 243 21.93 -22.41 -68.29
CA GLN A 243 21.90 -23.15 -69.55
C GLN A 243 21.15 -22.39 -70.68
N GLU A 244 20.14 -21.59 -70.34
CA GLU A 244 19.46 -20.69 -71.29
C GLU A 244 20.34 -19.49 -71.69
N MET A 245 21.33 -19.13 -70.89
CA MET A 245 22.29 -18.05 -71.16
C MET A 245 23.46 -18.46 -72.08
N ASP A 246 23.55 -19.74 -72.50
CA ASP A 246 24.59 -20.21 -73.42
C ASP A 246 24.33 -19.88 -74.91
N MET A 247 23.34 -19.04 -75.22
CA MET A 247 23.12 -18.50 -76.57
C MET A 247 23.05 -16.95 -76.53
N ASP A 248 24.21 -16.33 -76.79
CA ASP A 248 24.45 -14.94 -77.19
C ASP A 248 24.39 -13.80 -76.13
N THR A 249 25.61 -13.35 -75.75
CA THR A 249 26.04 -11.98 -75.36
C THR A 249 25.81 -11.44 -73.92
N GLU A 250 26.86 -10.76 -73.39
CA GLU A 250 26.99 -9.93 -72.15
C GLU A 250 27.24 -10.65 -70.79
N PRO A 251 27.97 -10.02 -69.83
CA PRO A 251 28.42 -10.66 -68.59
C PRO A 251 27.24 -11.04 -67.68
N PRO A 252 27.36 -12.12 -66.88
CA PRO A 252 26.23 -12.65 -66.13
C PRO A 252 25.74 -11.63 -65.09
N PRO A 253 24.42 -11.39 -64.99
CA PRO A 253 23.87 -10.57 -63.92
C PRO A 253 24.10 -11.30 -62.59
N PRO A 254 24.35 -10.55 -61.49
CA PRO A 254 24.54 -11.15 -60.18
C PRO A 254 23.30 -11.98 -59.80
N PHE A 255 23.53 -13.20 -59.29
CA PHE A 255 22.47 -14.09 -58.81
C PHE A 255 21.62 -13.38 -57.76
N LEU A 256 20.41 -12.95 -58.13
CA LEU A 256 19.38 -12.54 -57.19
C LEU A 256 18.53 -13.76 -56.86
N ASN A 257 18.54 -14.18 -55.60
CA ASN A 257 17.67 -15.22 -55.10
C ASN A 257 16.19 -14.85 -55.40
N PRO A 258 15.44 -15.67 -56.16
CA PRO A 258 14.05 -15.36 -56.53
C PRO A 258 13.12 -15.13 -55.34
N PHE A 259 13.42 -15.71 -54.18
CA PHE A 259 12.68 -15.49 -52.93
C PHE A 259 12.84 -14.06 -52.39
N TRP A 260 13.94 -13.40 -52.75
CA TRP A 260 14.25 -12.00 -52.44
C TRP A 260 13.93 -11.07 -53.62
N GLY A 261 13.40 -11.62 -54.73
CA GLY A 261 13.09 -10.94 -55.99
C GLY A 261 11.98 -9.89 -55.93
N GLY A 262 11.41 -9.63 -54.75
CA GLY A 262 10.55 -8.46 -54.50
C GLY A 262 11.31 -7.19 -54.08
N SER A 263 12.61 -7.28 -53.81
CA SER A 263 13.40 -6.17 -53.23
C SER A 263 13.93 -5.15 -54.24
N ALA A 264 13.49 -5.16 -55.51
CA ALA A 264 13.83 -4.11 -56.47
C ALA A 264 13.40 -2.68 -56.01
N LEU A 265 12.57 -2.58 -54.97
CA LEU A 265 12.16 -1.31 -54.35
C LEU A 265 12.92 -0.94 -53.06
N VAL A 266 13.77 -1.84 -52.52
CA VAL A 266 14.61 -1.52 -51.37
C VAL A 266 15.99 -1.17 -51.91
N LYS A 267 16.28 0.14 -51.99
CA LYS A 267 17.64 0.62 -52.27
C LYS A 267 18.60 -0.04 -51.28
N LEU A 268 19.57 -0.79 -51.80
CA LEU A 268 20.71 -1.25 -51.00
C LEU A 268 21.37 0.02 -50.41
N PRO A 269 21.56 0.12 -49.07
CA PRO A 269 22.31 1.23 -48.51
C PRO A 269 23.70 1.25 -49.15
N GLU A 270 24.15 2.41 -49.62
CA GLU A 270 25.51 2.56 -50.14
C GLU A 270 26.52 2.00 -49.12
N PRO A 271 27.58 1.30 -49.58
CA PRO A 271 28.56 0.71 -48.67
C PRO A 271 29.20 1.80 -47.83
N LEU A 272 28.81 1.86 -46.55
CA LEU A 272 29.41 2.74 -45.57
C LEU A 272 30.90 2.42 -45.52
N LYS A 273 31.74 3.40 -45.89
CA LYS A 273 33.19 3.33 -45.74
C LYS A 273 33.50 3.36 -44.25
N VAL A 274 33.50 2.19 -43.61
CA VAL A 274 33.84 2.04 -42.20
C VAL A 274 35.35 2.28 -42.06
N THR A 275 35.73 3.48 -41.65
CA THR A 275 37.06 3.71 -41.09
C THR A 275 37.14 2.97 -39.76
N PRO A 276 38.08 2.03 -39.56
CA PRO A 276 38.22 1.35 -38.30
C PRO A 276 38.57 2.38 -37.20
N PRO A 277 37.94 2.32 -36.02
CA PRO A 277 38.26 3.22 -34.94
C PRO A 277 39.72 3.00 -34.52
N LEU A 278 40.48 4.08 -34.42
CA LEU A 278 41.82 4.07 -33.83
C LEU A 278 41.72 3.51 -32.41
N LEU A 279 42.36 2.36 -32.17
CA LEU A 279 42.60 1.84 -30.83
C LEU A 279 43.56 2.80 -30.12
N ARG A 280 43.00 3.83 -29.50
CA ARG A 280 43.72 4.74 -28.61
C ARG A 280 44.17 3.92 -27.41
N THR A 281 45.44 4.07 -27.02
CA THR A 281 46.02 3.49 -25.80
C THR A 281 45.10 3.71 -24.61
N ASP A 282 44.92 2.66 -23.81
CA ASP A 282 43.97 2.63 -22.71
C ASP A 282 44.29 3.75 -21.70
N PRO A 283 43.42 4.77 -21.54
CA PRO A 283 43.70 5.92 -20.69
C PRO A 283 43.68 5.58 -19.19
N PHE A 284 43.47 4.32 -18.83
CA PHE A 284 43.54 3.83 -17.46
C PHE A 284 44.92 3.27 -17.08
N SER A 285 45.81 3.02 -18.05
CA SER A 285 47.08 2.30 -17.82
C SER A 285 47.94 2.97 -16.74
N ASP A 286 48.15 4.29 -16.86
CA ASP A 286 49.04 5.02 -15.96
C ASP A 286 48.48 5.18 -14.52
N LYS A 287 47.15 5.04 -14.33
CA LYS A 287 46.51 5.21 -13.00
C LYS A 287 46.26 3.88 -12.29
N ILE A 288 46.21 2.78 -13.03
CA ILE A 288 46.00 1.44 -12.48
C ILE A 288 47.32 0.83 -12.01
N GLU A 289 48.45 1.15 -12.67
CA GLU A 289 49.77 0.63 -12.27
C GLU A 289 50.23 1.08 -10.86
N ASP A 290 49.74 2.23 -10.37
CA ASP A 290 50.08 2.77 -9.05
C ASP A 290 49.24 2.18 -7.88
N MET A 291 48.31 1.25 -8.14
CA MET A 291 47.36 0.77 -7.13
C MET A 291 47.61 -0.69 -6.72
N GLU A 292 48.21 -0.90 -5.54
CA GLU A 292 48.51 -2.24 -4.97
C GLU A 292 47.29 -3.06 -4.47
N GLN A 293 46.04 -2.55 -4.60
CA GLN A 293 44.82 -3.29 -4.21
C GLN A 293 43.69 -3.18 -5.25
N PRO A 294 42.83 -4.22 -5.38
CA PRO A 294 41.73 -4.21 -6.34
C PRO A 294 40.71 -3.12 -6.02
N LEU A 295 40.33 -2.32 -7.02
CA LEU A 295 39.38 -1.22 -6.83
C LEU A 295 37.97 -1.72 -6.49
N ASP A 296 37.37 -1.10 -5.48
CA ASP A 296 35.95 -1.22 -5.16
C ASP A 296 35.08 -0.54 -6.25
N HIS A 297 33.86 -1.04 -6.43
CA HIS A 297 32.93 -0.66 -7.50
C HIS A 297 32.61 0.85 -7.51
N GLY A 298 32.59 1.48 -6.33
CA GLY A 298 32.41 2.93 -6.21
C GLY A 298 33.58 3.72 -6.83
N SER A 299 34.81 3.31 -6.52
CA SER A 299 36.04 3.98 -6.99
C SER A 299 36.25 3.78 -8.50
N LEU A 300 35.96 2.58 -9.01
CA LEU A 300 36.01 2.30 -10.45
C LEU A 300 35.02 3.19 -11.23
N ARG A 301 33.80 3.36 -10.68
CA ARG A 301 32.79 4.23 -11.28
C ARG A 301 33.25 5.69 -11.31
N GLN A 302 33.97 6.15 -10.29
CA GLN A 302 34.50 7.51 -10.23
C GLN A 302 35.60 7.73 -11.29
N LEU A 303 36.55 6.78 -11.42
CA LEU A 303 37.65 6.83 -12.38
C LEU A 303 37.14 6.94 -13.84
N VAL A 304 36.08 6.21 -14.16
CA VAL A 304 35.43 6.26 -15.48
C VAL A 304 34.76 7.60 -15.73
N LEU A 305 34.06 8.17 -14.73
CA LEU A 305 33.40 9.46 -14.85
C LEU A 305 34.39 10.61 -15.06
N ASP A 306 35.51 10.60 -14.34
CA ASP A 306 36.56 11.63 -14.48
C ASP A 306 37.22 11.59 -15.86
N ASN A 307 37.41 10.39 -16.45
CA ASN A 307 37.93 10.26 -17.80
C ASN A 307 36.96 10.80 -18.86
N TYR A 308 35.66 10.56 -18.69
CA TYR A 308 34.63 11.13 -19.56
C TYR A 308 34.65 12.67 -19.51
N ALA A 309 34.80 13.26 -18.33
CA ALA A 309 34.93 14.70 -18.18
C ALA A 309 36.19 15.27 -18.85
N GLN A 310 37.34 14.60 -18.72
CA GLN A 310 38.57 15.00 -19.43
C GLN A 310 38.43 14.89 -20.95
N LYS A 311 37.66 13.91 -21.45
CA LYS A 311 37.43 13.70 -22.88
C LYS A 311 36.51 14.76 -23.50
N GLU A 312 35.64 15.40 -22.71
CA GLU A 312 34.80 16.52 -23.17
C GLU A 312 35.56 17.84 -23.30
N VAL A 313 36.67 18.03 -22.55
CA VAL A 313 37.47 19.27 -22.60
C VAL A 313 38.36 19.35 -23.85
N ASP A 314 38.72 18.20 -24.45
CA ASP A 314 39.65 18.10 -25.60
C ASP A 314 39.00 17.74 -26.96
N GLY A 315 37.71 18.05 -27.16
CA GLY A 315 36.98 17.82 -28.42
C GLY A 315 36.89 19.05 -29.36
N PRO A 316 36.89 18.87 -30.71
CA PRO A 316 37.49 19.82 -31.66
C PRO A 316 36.63 21.05 -32.04
N THR A 317 37.31 22.18 -32.22
CA THR A 317 36.79 23.44 -32.77
C THR A 317 36.34 23.30 -34.23
N ALA A 318 35.08 23.61 -34.52
CA ALA A 318 34.55 23.79 -35.87
C ALA A 318 33.97 25.22 -36.02
N SER A 319 34.44 25.91 -37.06
CA SER A 319 34.16 27.30 -37.43
C SER A 319 32.74 27.53 -37.99
N PRO A 320 32.20 28.77 -37.96
CA PRO A 320 30.80 29.05 -38.29
C PRO A 320 30.60 29.39 -39.79
N SER A 321 29.62 28.75 -40.44
CA SER A 321 29.14 29.12 -41.78
C SER A 321 27.63 29.42 -41.78
N GLU A 322 27.32 30.71 -41.97
CA GLU A 322 26.22 31.31 -42.74
C GLU A 322 24.79 30.71 -42.69
N ALA A 323 23.90 31.37 -41.95
CA ALA A 323 22.45 31.30 -42.15
C ALA A 323 21.93 32.61 -42.78
N ARG A 324 21.63 32.56 -44.09
CA ARG A 324 20.96 33.64 -44.85
C ARG A 324 19.45 33.55 -44.61
N GLY A 325 18.85 34.68 -44.27
CA GLY A 325 17.49 34.76 -43.71
C GLY A 325 16.33 34.74 -44.70
N ARG A 326 15.12 34.84 -44.12
CA ARG A 326 13.92 35.50 -44.67
C ARG A 326 13.09 36.00 -43.49
N ARG A 327 12.86 37.31 -43.44
CA ARG A 327 11.92 38.00 -42.56
C ARG A 327 10.57 38.05 -43.28
N ASP A 328 9.51 37.60 -42.63
CA ASP A 328 8.14 37.97 -43.01
C ASP A 328 7.66 39.07 -42.06
N GLN A 329 7.21 40.18 -42.65
CA GLN A 329 6.49 41.26 -41.98
C GLN A 329 5.00 40.90 -41.88
N PRO A 330 4.28 41.35 -40.84
CA PRO A 330 2.83 41.21 -40.77
C PRO A 330 2.15 42.34 -41.59
N LYS A 331 1.12 41.98 -42.34
CA LYS A 331 0.13 42.93 -42.87
C LYS A 331 -1.26 42.55 -42.32
N GLU A 332 -1.85 43.56 -41.68
CA GLU A 332 -3.27 43.82 -41.36
C GLU A 332 -4.18 42.68 -40.90
#